data_AF-A0A1V5YN03-F1
#
_entry.id   AF-A0A1V5YN03-F1
#
_cell.length_a   1.000
_cell.length_b   1.000
_cell.length_c   1.000
_cell.angle_alpha   90.00
_cell.angle_beta   90.00
_cell.angle_gamma   90.00
#
_symmetry.space_group_name_H-M   'P 1'
#
loop_
_entity.id
_entity.type
_entity.pdbx_description
1 polymer ?
#
loop_
_entity_poly.entity_id
_entity_poly.type
_entity_poly.pdbx_seq_one_letter_code
_entity_poly.pdbx_strand_id
1 'polypeptide(L)'
;MEKRRYIHFVALTLAVAAIMSSCAYDSYELSKTVFIPDYENPGLPIYSEWGYNTFGMYVDRSTFVSTDHILPSKIIVNPDTFNIRLSGIYQSVSTTLLISVVGYAPRDYPDLISLNDSTINLRDDNCIITLRKFSEEAVKLPIIEGYINFKKAQNLYVDKELTKTILSGTIQFKTFFDGEPVAITNGRFDLGIGYENFYYYTR
;
A
#
# COMPACT_ATOMS: atom_id res chain seq x y z
N MET A 1 -14.89 -38.33 -45.95
CA MET A 1 -15.36 -37.05 -45.38
C MET A 1 -15.31 -37.01 -43.85
N GLU A 2 -15.56 -38.12 -43.14
CA GLU A 2 -15.64 -38.13 -41.66
C GLU A 2 -14.33 -37.78 -40.94
N LYS A 3 -13.17 -38.26 -41.42
CA LYS A 3 -11.86 -37.93 -40.80
C LYS A 3 -11.54 -36.42 -40.80
N ARG A 4 -11.92 -35.68 -41.84
CA ARG A 4 -11.73 -34.22 -41.88
C ARG A 4 -12.65 -33.49 -40.89
N ARG A 5 -13.90 -33.96 -40.71
CA ARG A 5 -14.81 -33.44 -39.67
C ARG A 5 -14.27 -33.65 -38.26
N TYR A 6 -13.69 -34.82 -37.97
CA TYR A 6 -13.07 -35.10 -36.67
C TYR A 6 -11.86 -34.20 -36.39
N ILE A 7 -11.00 -33.97 -37.39
CA ILE A 7 -9.84 -33.08 -37.23
C ILE A 7 -10.27 -31.63 -36.95
N HIS A 8 -11.29 -31.12 -37.66
CA HIS A 8 -11.84 -29.79 -37.38
C HIS A 8 -12.51 -29.71 -36.01
N PHE A 9 -13.19 -30.77 -35.58
CA PHE A 9 -13.80 -30.83 -34.25
C PHE A 9 -12.73 -30.78 -33.16
N VAL A 10 -11.69 -31.62 -33.25
CA VAL A 10 -10.57 -31.65 -32.29
C VAL A 10 -9.80 -30.33 -32.25
N ALA A 11 -9.56 -29.71 -33.41
CA ALA A 11 -8.91 -28.40 -33.47
C ALA A 11 -9.77 -27.29 -32.83
N LEU A 12 -11.10 -27.33 -33.00
CA LEU A 12 -12.02 -26.40 -32.35
C LEU A 12 -12.04 -26.62 -30.82
N THR A 13 -12.05 -27.86 -30.34
CA THR A 13 -12.00 -28.14 -28.90
C THR A 13 -10.68 -27.68 -28.27
N LEU A 14 -9.55 -27.85 -28.97
CA LEU A 14 -8.24 -27.34 -28.53
C LEU A 14 -8.20 -25.81 -28.51
N ALA A 15 -8.78 -25.14 -29.51
CA ALA A 15 -8.86 -23.68 -29.54
C ALA A 15 -9.73 -23.13 -28.40
N VAL A 16 -10.89 -23.75 -28.14
CA VAL A 16 -11.77 -23.35 -27.02
C VAL A 16 -11.10 -23.61 -25.67
N ALA A 17 -10.39 -24.72 -25.50
CA ALA A 17 -9.64 -25.01 -24.28
C ALA A 17 -8.50 -24.01 -24.03
N ALA A 18 -7.79 -23.57 -25.08
CA ALA A 18 -6.71 -22.58 -24.97
C ALA A 18 -7.20 -21.18 -24.62
N ILE A 19 -8.42 -20.81 -25.02
CA ILE A 19 -9.03 -19.51 -24.66
C ILE A 19 -9.52 -19.52 -23.20
N MET A 20 -9.99 -20.68 -22.72
CA MET A 20 -10.51 -20.83 -21.36
C MET A 20 -9.41 -20.89 -20.27
N SER A 21 -8.14 -21.07 -20.63
CA SER A 21 -7.03 -21.11 -19.67
C SER A 21 -6.39 -19.75 -19.33
N SER A 22 -6.90 -18.64 -19.87
CA SER A 22 -6.24 -17.32 -19.78
C SER A 22 -6.73 -16.39 -18.67
N CYS A 23 -7.75 -16.75 -17.88
CA CYS A 23 -8.47 -15.78 -17.04
C CYS A 23 -8.39 -16.00 -15.51
N ALA A 24 -7.26 -16.50 -14.98
CA ALA A 24 -7.15 -16.71 -13.51
C ALA A 24 -5.85 -16.25 -12.86
N TYR A 25 -4.90 -15.66 -13.62
CA TYR A 25 -3.56 -15.35 -13.11
C TYR A 25 -3.41 -13.92 -12.56
N ASP A 26 -4.19 -12.95 -13.06
CA ASP A 26 -3.97 -11.52 -12.77
C ASP A 26 -4.37 -11.11 -11.35
N SER A 27 -5.36 -11.78 -10.74
CA SER A 27 -5.85 -11.42 -9.40
C SER A 27 -4.87 -11.78 -8.27
N TYR A 28 -4.06 -12.83 -8.45
CA TYR A 28 -3.09 -13.28 -7.44
C TYR A 28 -1.86 -12.37 -7.40
N GLU A 29 -1.32 -11.96 -8.54
CA GLU A 29 -0.15 -11.06 -8.59
C GLU A 29 -0.46 -9.66 -8.00
N LEU A 30 -1.69 -9.17 -8.16
CA LEU A 30 -2.14 -7.91 -7.56
C LEU A 30 -2.18 -7.94 -6.01
N SER A 31 -2.17 -9.12 -5.39
CA SER A 31 -2.11 -9.29 -3.94
C SER A 31 -0.69 -9.27 -3.36
N LYS A 32 0.34 -9.40 -4.22
CA LYS A 32 1.74 -9.42 -3.80
C LYS A 32 2.35 -8.03 -3.78
N THR A 33 3.44 -7.90 -3.04
CA THR A 33 4.38 -6.78 -3.16
C THR A 33 5.21 -6.95 -4.42
N VAL A 34 5.20 -5.96 -5.30
CA VAL A 34 6.06 -5.91 -6.49
C VAL A 34 7.13 -4.83 -6.28
N PHE A 35 8.27 -5.22 -5.70
CA PHE A 35 9.37 -4.29 -5.44
C PHE A 35 10.22 -4.08 -6.69
N ILE A 36 9.98 -2.96 -7.39
CA ILE A 36 10.83 -2.50 -8.49
C ILE A 36 11.73 -1.39 -7.95
N PRO A 37 13.07 -1.51 -8.00
CA PRO A 37 13.96 -0.50 -7.46
C PRO A 37 13.91 0.80 -8.26
N ASP A 38 13.94 1.93 -7.56
CA ASP A 38 14.07 3.26 -8.15
C ASP A 38 15.56 3.61 -8.38
N TYR A 39 15.92 3.87 -9.63
CA TYR A 39 17.30 4.22 -10.00
C TYR A 39 17.70 5.62 -9.53
N GLU A 40 16.76 6.56 -9.50
CA GLU A 40 16.99 7.94 -9.06
C GLU A 40 16.98 8.05 -7.53
N ASN A 41 16.38 7.07 -6.83
CA ASN A 41 16.32 7.00 -5.38
C ASN A 41 16.80 5.62 -4.88
N PRO A 42 18.12 5.40 -4.81
CA PRO A 42 18.69 4.10 -4.46
C PRO A 42 18.09 3.50 -3.19
N GLY A 43 17.67 2.24 -3.29
CA GLY A 43 17.09 1.48 -2.19
C GLY A 43 15.61 1.73 -1.93
N LEU A 44 14.96 2.67 -2.61
CA LEU A 44 13.51 2.86 -2.55
C LEU A 44 12.80 2.15 -3.73
N PRO A 45 11.51 1.80 -3.61
CA PRO A 45 10.73 1.29 -4.73
C PRO A 45 10.34 2.41 -5.70
N ILE A 46 10.10 2.07 -6.97
CA ILE A 46 9.59 3.02 -7.96
C ILE A 46 8.21 3.53 -7.56
N TYR A 47 7.96 4.81 -7.84
CA TYR A 47 6.62 5.38 -7.71
C TYR A 47 5.81 5.13 -8.99
N SER A 48 4.85 4.22 -8.94
CA SER A 48 4.16 3.74 -10.15
C SER A 48 2.70 4.19 -10.28
N GLU A 49 1.98 4.33 -9.16
CA GLU A 49 0.53 4.57 -9.13
C GLU A 49 -0.34 3.39 -9.63
N TRP A 50 0.20 2.17 -9.61
CA TRP A 50 -0.47 0.94 -10.05
C TRP A 50 -0.93 0.05 -8.87
N GLY A 51 -0.62 0.41 -7.63
CA GLY A 51 -0.96 -0.38 -6.45
C GLY A 51 -0.05 -1.59 -6.25
N TYR A 52 1.26 -1.45 -6.52
CA TYR A 52 2.26 -2.52 -6.35
C TYR A 52 2.50 -2.98 -4.91
N ASN A 53 1.74 -2.46 -3.94
CA ASN A 53 1.88 -2.72 -2.52
C ASN A 53 3.31 -2.42 -2.06
N THR A 54 3.84 -1.25 -2.40
CA THR A 54 5.17 -0.85 -1.95
C THR A 54 5.13 0.48 -1.22
N PHE A 55 6.08 0.67 -0.32
CA PHE A 55 6.43 1.98 0.18
C PHE A 55 7.92 2.03 0.45
N GLY A 56 8.47 3.23 0.45
CA GLY A 56 9.82 3.47 0.87
C GLY A 56 10.05 4.92 1.24
N MET A 57 10.89 5.13 2.23
CA MET A 57 11.33 6.45 2.65
C MET A 57 12.76 6.38 3.17
N TYR A 58 13.47 7.51 3.12
CA TYR A 58 14.71 7.66 3.85
C TYR A 58 14.42 8.20 5.23
N VAL A 59 15.04 7.59 6.23
CA VAL A 59 15.19 8.11 7.58
C VAL A 59 16.64 8.57 7.67
N ASP A 60 16.85 9.88 7.56
CA ASP A 60 18.13 10.51 7.22
C ASP A 60 18.80 9.86 6.00
N ARG A 61 19.73 8.93 6.22
CA ARG A 61 20.49 8.21 5.18
C ARG A 61 20.17 6.72 5.09
N SER A 62 19.30 6.22 5.98
CA SER A 62 18.92 4.82 6.04
C SER A 62 17.57 4.60 5.37
N THR A 63 17.37 3.47 4.68
CA THR A 63 16.09 3.14 4.07
C THR A 63 15.13 2.51 5.08
N PHE A 64 13.87 2.92 5.03
CA PHE A 64 12.75 2.20 5.62
C PHE A 64 11.79 1.81 4.50
N VAL A 65 11.71 0.52 4.19
CA VAL A 65 11.07 0.02 2.96
C VAL A 65 10.24 -1.23 3.18
N SER A 66 9.16 -1.35 2.40
CA SER A 66 8.37 -2.59 2.27
C SER A 66 9.21 -3.75 1.72
N THR A 67 8.85 -4.98 2.09
CA THR A 67 9.41 -6.21 1.52
C THR A 67 8.31 -7.11 0.98
N ASP A 68 8.67 -8.17 0.28
CA ASP A 68 7.78 -9.21 -0.26
C ASP A 68 7.34 -10.24 0.78
N HIS A 69 7.99 -10.27 1.95
CA HIS A 69 7.67 -11.20 3.04
C HIS A 69 6.77 -10.60 4.13
N ILE A 70 6.54 -9.29 4.11
CA ILE A 70 5.73 -8.58 5.10
C ILE A 70 4.61 -7.87 4.35
N LEU A 71 3.36 -8.05 4.81
CA LEU A 71 2.26 -7.27 4.26
C LEU A 71 2.55 -5.78 4.51
N PRO A 72 2.74 -4.99 3.44
CA PRO A 72 3.40 -3.70 3.54
C PRO A 72 2.46 -2.63 4.08
N SER A 73 1.16 -2.80 3.90
CA SER A 73 0.16 -1.89 4.42
C SER A 73 -1.08 -2.60 4.99
N LYS A 74 -1.69 -1.96 5.99
CA LYS A 74 -3.05 -2.22 6.45
C LYS A 74 -3.77 -0.91 6.70
N ILE A 75 -5.03 -0.85 6.32
CA ILE A 75 -5.95 0.20 6.73
C ILE A 75 -6.80 -0.35 7.88
N ILE A 76 -6.78 0.35 9.00
CA ILE A 76 -7.55 -0.04 10.19
C ILE A 76 -8.41 1.15 10.58
N VAL A 77 -9.72 0.96 10.57
CA VAL A 77 -10.69 2.01 10.85
C VAL A 77 -11.53 1.64 12.06
N ASN A 78 -11.57 2.57 12.99
CA ASN A 78 -12.48 2.57 14.13
C ASN A 78 -13.49 3.71 13.90
N PRO A 79 -14.61 3.80 14.64
CA PRO A 79 -15.69 4.73 14.34
C PRO A 79 -15.30 6.19 14.18
N ASP A 80 -14.19 6.62 14.78
CA ASP A 80 -13.68 8.00 14.75
C ASP A 80 -12.27 8.13 14.18
N THR A 81 -11.58 7.03 13.86
CA THR A 81 -10.14 7.05 13.61
C THR A 81 -9.77 6.15 12.44
N PHE A 82 -9.15 6.76 11.43
CA PHE A 82 -8.52 6.08 10.31
C PHE A 82 -7.05 5.86 10.61
N ASN A 83 -6.55 4.64 10.39
CA ASN A 83 -5.15 4.31 10.61
C ASN A 83 -4.54 3.70 9.36
N ILE A 84 -3.43 4.28 8.89
CA ILE A 84 -2.55 3.68 7.88
C ILE A 84 -1.37 3.06 8.61
N ARG A 85 -1.25 1.74 8.53
CA ARG A 85 -0.09 1.01 9.01
C ARG A 85 0.84 0.70 7.84
N LEU A 86 2.09 1.14 7.90
CA LEU A 86 3.16 0.78 6.98
C LEU A 86 4.17 -0.13 7.69
N SER A 87 4.41 -1.32 7.16
CA SER A 87 5.28 -2.33 7.79
C SER A 87 6.40 -2.76 6.84
N GLY A 88 7.64 -2.70 7.29
CA GLY A 88 8.80 -2.97 6.45
C GLY A 88 10.06 -3.21 7.26
N ILE A 89 11.22 -3.02 6.64
CA ILE A 89 12.54 -3.15 7.27
C ILE A 89 13.19 -1.77 7.35
N TYR A 90 13.66 -1.41 8.54
CA TYR A 90 14.48 -0.22 8.81
C TYR A 90 15.70 -0.66 9.61
N GLN A 91 16.91 -0.35 9.12
CA GLN A 91 18.18 -0.77 9.74
C GLN A 91 18.23 -2.28 10.07
N SER A 92 17.78 -3.12 9.13
CA SER A 92 17.69 -4.59 9.29
C SER A 92 16.71 -5.08 10.37
N VAL A 93 15.88 -4.19 10.93
CA VAL A 93 14.87 -4.50 11.94
C VAL A 93 13.47 -4.31 11.36
N SER A 94 12.60 -5.30 11.57
CA SER A 94 11.19 -5.17 11.21
C SER A 94 10.57 -4.01 11.98
N THR A 95 10.01 -3.05 11.25
CA THR A 95 9.56 -1.78 11.78
C THR A 95 8.19 -1.45 11.21
N THR A 96 7.30 -0.94 12.06
CA THR A 96 5.96 -0.48 11.71
C THR A 96 5.85 1.01 11.99
N LEU A 97 5.40 1.78 11.00
CA LEU A 97 4.92 3.15 11.17
C LEU A 97 3.39 3.14 11.11
N LEU A 98 2.73 3.73 12.09
CA LEU A 98 1.28 3.89 12.12
C LEU A 98 0.95 5.38 12.11
N ILE A 99 0.14 5.79 11.14
CA ILE A 99 -0.38 7.14 10.98
C ILE A 99 -1.88 7.08 11.28
N SER A 100 -2.29 7.69 12.39
CA SER A 100 -3.68 7.75 12.82
C SER A 100 -4.23 9.14 12.58
N VAL A 101 -5.42 9.22 11.95
CA VAL A 101 -6.13 10.47 11.67
C VAL A 101 -7.51 10.39 12.30
N VAL A 102 -7.72 11.20 13.33
CA VAL A 102 -8.99 11.31 14.05
C VAL A 102 -9.95 12.22 13.27
N GLY A 103 -11.21 11.83 13.19
CA GLY A 103 -12.28 12.53 12.47
C GLY A 103 -12.49 12.05 11.03
N TYR A 104 -11.70 11.07 10.56
CA TYR A 104 -11.88 10.43 9.26
C TYR A 104 -12.12 8.93 9.47
N ALA A 105 -13.24 8.40 8.98
CA ALA A 105 -13.66 7.02 9.21
C ALA A 105 -14.37 6.44 7.98
N PRO A 106 -13.63 6.06 6.92
CA PRO A 106 -14.21 5.36 5.76
C PRO A 106 -14.77 4.01 6.20
N ARG A 107 -15.95 3.62 5.70
CA ARG A 107 -16.61 2.38 6.14
C ARG A 107 -16.10 1.16 5.40
N ASP A 108 -15.63 1.35 4.19
CA ASP A 108 -15.04 0.31 3.36
C ASP A 108 -13.89 0.85 2.50
N TYR A 109 -13.05 -0.02 1.94
CA TYR A 109 -11.91 0.39 1.11
C TYR A 109 -12.30 1.26 -0.12
N PRO A 110 -13.47 1.11 -0.76
CA PRO A 110 -13.87 2.00 -1.86
C PRO A 110 -14.11 3.45 -1.44
N ASP A 111 -14.38 3.69 -0.15
CA ASP A 111 -14.59 5.05 0.37
C ASP A 111 -13.27 5.84 0.44
N LEU A 112 -12.13 5.15 0.34
CA LEU A 112 -10.80 5.77 0.35
C LEU A 112 -10.55 6.66 -0.88
N ILE A 113 -11.39 6.58 -1.93
CA ILE A 113 -11.36 7.54 -3.05
C ILE A 113 -11.51 8.99 -2.60
N SER A 114 -12.11 9.22 -1.43
CA SER A 114 -12.21 10.56 -0.81
C SER A 114 -10.85 11.18 -0.48
N LEU A 115 -9.78 10.37 -0.44
CA LEU A 115 -8.41 10.85 -0.26
C LEU A 115 -7.77 11.32 -1.57
N ASN A 116 -8.41 11.17 -2.73
CA ASN A 116 -7.80 11.55 -4.00
C ASN A 116 -7.43 13.04 -4.03
N ASP A 117 -6.22 13.38 -4.46
CA ASP A 117 -5.67 14.74 -4.48
C ASP A 117 -5.73 15.46 -3.12
N SER A 118 -5.69 14.70 -2.02
CA SER A 118 -5.72 15.25 -0.66
C SER A 118 -4.33 15.32 -0.02
N THR A 119 -4.18 16.22 0.94
CA THR A 119 -2.99 16.31 1.79
C THR A 119 -3.42 16.42 3.23
N ILE A 120 -2.81 15.60 4.10
CA ILE A 120 -3.01 15.64 5.54
C ILE A 120 -1.73 16.17 6.16
N ASN A 121 -1.86 17.24 6.96
CA ASN A 121 -0.76 17.79 7.73
C ASN A 121 -0.52 16.93 8.98
N LEU A 122 0.68 16.35 9.10
CA LEU A 122 1.00 15.40 10.17
C LEU A 122 1.24 16.07 11.52
N ARG A 123 1.32 17.41 11.56
CA ARG A 123 1.44 18.21 12.79
C ARG A 123 0.06 18.54 13.39
N ASP A 124 -1.03 18.36 12.64
CA ASP A 124 -2.37 18.68 13.14
C ASP A 124 -2.70 17.84 14.39
N ASP A 125 -3.46 18.42 15.33
CA ASP A 125 -3.75 17.80 16.63
C ASP A 125 -4.56 16.49 16.52
N ASN A 126 -5.24 16.28 15.39
CA ASN A 126 -5.96 15.06 15.08
C ASN A 126 -5.08 13.96 14.45
N CYS A 127 -3.78 14.22 14.24
CA CYS A 127 -2.83 13.27 13.69
C CYS A 127 -1.92 12.70 14.79
N ILE A 128 -1.83 11.36 14.85
CA ILE A 128 -0.96 10.66 15.80
C ILE A 128 -0.08 9.69 15.03
N ILE A 129 1.22 9.87 15.14
CA ILE A 129 2.21 9.05 14.46
C ILE A 129 2.93 8.19 15.49
N THR A 130 2.99 6.89 15.27
CA THR A 130 3.74 5.97 16.14
C THR A 130 4.67 5.10 15.32
N LEU A 131 5.84 4.79 15.90
CA LEU A 131 6.82 3.87 15.35
C LEU A 131 6.99 2.70 16.31
N ARG A 132 7.07 1.50 15.77
CA ARG A 132 7.36 0.29 16.54
C ARG A 132 8.39 -0.55 15.82
N LYS A 133 9.53 -0.80 16.45
CA LYS A 133 10.50 -1.80 16.00
C LYS A 133 10.17 -3.17 16.58
N PHE A 134 10.68 -4.23 15.95
CA PHE A 134 10.46 -5.60 16.40
C PHE A 134 10.96 -5.77 17.83
N SER A 135 10.15 -6.43 18.67
CA SER A 135 10.42 -6.64 20.09
C SER A 135 10.48 -5.37 20.95
N GLU A 136 10.14 -4.21 20.39
CA GLU A 136 10.05 -2.94 21.12
C GLU A 136 8.58 -2.50 21.26
N GLU A 137 8.33 -1.66 22.28
CA GLU A 137 7.04 -0.99 22.45
C GLU A 137 6.85 0.08 21.37
N ALA A 138 5.58 0.38 21.06
CA ALA A 138 5.28 1.47 20.13
C ALA A 138 5.55 2.82 20.80
N VAL A 139 6.31 3.68 20.11
CA VAL A 139 6.65 5.03 20.57
C VAL A 139 5.89 6.06 19.75
N LYS A 140 5.23 7.01 20.41
CA LYS A 140 4.63 8.17 19.74
C LYS A 140 5.71 9.14 19.30
N LEU A 141 5.69 9.50 18.02
CA LEU A 141 6.66 10.41 17.41
C LEU A 141 6.21 11.87 17.59
N PRO A 142 7.02 12.73 18.21
CA PRO A 142 6.75 14.17 18.24
C PRO A 142 7.07 14.79 16.87
N ILE A 143 6.02 15.19 16.15
CA ILE A 143 6.14 15.75 14.79
C ILE A 143 6.51 17.23 14.86
N ILE A 144 7.60 17.61 14.19
CA ILE A 144 8.05 18.99 14.03
C ILE A 144 7.31 19.64 12.86
N GLU A 145 7.27 18.99 11.71
CA GLU A 145 6.54 19.42 10.52
C GLU A 145 6.42 18.24 9.55
N GLY A 146 5.46 18.28 8.64
CA GLY A 146 5.37 17.28 7.58
C GLY A 146 3.95 17.03 7.10
N TYR A 147 3.84 16.19 6.09
CA TYR A 147 2.58 15.81 5.49
C TYR A 147 2.59 14.38 4.97
N ILE A 148 1.41 13.86 4.75
CA ILE A 148 1.13 12.78 3.81
C ILE A 148 0.23 13.33 2.69
N ASN A 149 0.67 13.17 1.45
CA ASN A 149 -0.06 13.60 0.26
C ASN A 149 -0.53 12.35 -0.48
N PHE A 150 -1.82 12.26 -0.70
CA PHE A 150 -2.46 11.23 -1.53
C PHE A 150 -2.69 11.81 -2.92
N LYS A 151 -1.69 11.62 -3.78
CA LYS A 151 -1.77 12.08 -5.17
C LYS A 151 -2.84 11.33 -5.95
N LYS A 152 -3.06 10.06 -5.61
CA LYS A 152 -4.05 9.22 -6.29
C LYS A 152 -4.77 8.32 -5.30
N ALA A 153 -6.09 8.36 -5.33
CA ALA A 153 -6.95 7.36 -4.73
C ALA A 153 -8.01 6.93 -5.74
N GLN A 154 -7.95 5.69 -6.24
CA GLN A 154 -8.86 5.23 -7.28
C GLN A 154 -9.29 3.78 -7.07
N ASN A 155 -10.54 3.47 -7.40
CA ASN A 155 -11.04 2.11 -7.41
C ASN A 155 -10.51 1.36 -8.63
N LEU A 156 -9.97 0.16 -8.39
CA LEU A 156 -9.53 -0.79 -9.39
C LEU A 156 -10.62 -1.84 -9.60
N TYR A 157 -11.09 -1.95 -10.84
CA TYR A 157 -12.06 -2.95 -11.26
C TYR A 157 -11.38 -3.95 -12.20
N VAL A 158 -11.54 -5.25 -11.93
CA VAL A 158 -11.12 -6.34 -12.80
C VAL A 158 -12.39 -7.09 -13.20
N ASP A 159 -12.61 -7.28 -14.49
CA ASP A 159 -13.84 -7.91 -15.01
C ASP A 159 -15.14 -7.28 -14.49
N LYS A 160 -15.14 -5.96 -14.26
CA LYS A 160 -16.22 -5.15 -13.67
C LYS A 160 -16.49 -5.41 -12.19
N GLU A 161 -15.68 -6.24 -11.54
CA GLU A 161 -15.71 -6.45 -10.09
C GLU A 161 -14.69 -5.55 -9.40
N LEU A 162 -15.16 -4.83 -8.39
CA LEU A 162 -14.29 -4.02 -7.54
C LEU A 162 -13.31 -4.95 -6.81
N THR A 163 -12.02 -4.76 -7.08
CA THR A 163 -10.98 -5.61 -6.50
C THR A 163 -10.24 -4.88 -5.39
N LYS A 164 -9.85 -3.62 -5.61
CA LYS A 164 -9.06 -2.81 -4.66
C LYS A 164 -9.34 -1.31 -4.83
N THR A 165 -8.87 -0.52 -3.88
CA THR A 165 -8.61 0.91 -4.01
C THR A 165 -7.11 1.14 -4.00
N ILE A 166 -6.59 1.71 -5.07
CA ILE A 166 -5.18 2.12 -5.17
C ILE A 166 -5.02 3.42 -4.40
N LEU A 167 -4.10 3.46 -3.44
CA LEU A 167 -3.64 4.65 -2.74
C LEU A 167 -2.17 4.89 -3.05
N SER A 168 -1.87 5.98 -3.75
CA SER A 168 -0.51 6.31 -4.15
C SER A 168 -0.20 7.76 -3.82
N GLY A 169 0.99 8.01 -3.31
CA GLY A 169 1.35 9.35 -2.86
C GLY A 169 2.74 9.44 -2.25
N THR A 170 2.95 10.54 -1.52
CA THR A 170 4.22 10.85 -0.88
C THR A 170 4.04 11.17 0.59
N ILE A 171 5.10 10.97 1.37
CA ILE A 171 5.15 11.29 2.79
C ILE A 171 6.50 11.90 3.12
N GLN A 172 6.49 12.98 3.90
CA GLN A 172 7.70 13.57 4.44
C GLN A 172 7.41 14.26 5.75
N PHE A 173 8.29 14.11 6.74
CA PHE A 173 8.15 14.78 8.02
C PHE A 173 9.46 14.81 8.78
N LYS A 174 9.57 15.75 9.73
CA LYS A 174 10.65 15.82 10.70
C LYS A 174 10.12 15.42 12.07
N THR A 175 10.89 14.64 12.79
CA THR A 175 10.55 14.12 14.12
C THR A 175 11.81 14.06 14.98
N PHE A 176 11.73 13.46 16.16
CA PHE A 176 12.87 13.13 17.00
C PHE A 176 13.00 11.61 17.17
N PHE A 177 14.23 11.10 17.10
CA PHE A 177 14.62 9.77 17.60
C PHE A 177 15.72 9.95 18.65
N ASP A 178 15.56 9.32 19.81
CA ASP A 178 16.51 9.40 20.93
C ASP A 178 16.90 10.84 21.34
N GLY A 179 15.96 11.79 21.17
CA GLY A 179 16.17 13.21 21.46
C GLY A 179 16.79 14.03 20.34
N GLU A 180 17.24 13.40 19.26
CA GLU A 180 17.86 14.08 18.11
C GLU A 180 16.84 14.29 16.97
N PRO A 181 16.86 15.46 16.29
CA PRO A 181 16.02 15.70 15.13
C PRO A 181 16.40 14.77 13.97
N VAL A 182 15.41 14.09 13.40
CA VAL A 182 15.56 13.17 12.27
C VAL A 182 14.61 13.58 11.15
N ALA A 183 15.10 13.55 9.92
CA ALA A 183 14.30 13.86 8.74
C ALA A 183 13.86 12.57 8.03
N ILE A 184 12.55 12.42 7.84
CA ILE A 184 11.96 11.39 6.98
C ILE A 184 11.64 12.03 5.64
N THR A 185 12.37 11.61 4.60
CA THR A 185 12.39 12.26 3.28
C THR A 185 12.15 11.26 2.16
N ASN A 186 11.78 11.78 0.99
CA ASN A 186 11.59 10.99 -0.24
C ASN A 186 10.61 9.82 -0.06
N GLY A 187 9.69 9.96 0.90
CA GLY A 187 8.72 8.94 1.21
C GLY A 187 7.70 8.84 0.08
N ARG A 188 7.49 7.61 -0.38
CA ARG A 188 6.57 7.26 -1.45
C ARG A 188 5.83 6.00 -1.05
N PHE A 189 4.57 5.92 -1.45
CA PHE A 189 3.76 4.72 -1.27
C PHE A 189 2.90 4.51 -2.50
N ASP A 190 2.68 3.24 -2.81
CA ASP A 190 1.83 2.78 -3.90
C ASP A 190 1.16 1.48 -3.47
N LEU A 191 -0.04 1.60 -2.92
CA LEU A 191 -0.70 0.58 -2.12
C LEU A 191 -2.00 0.13 -2.79
N GLY A 192 -2.22 -1.17 -2.89
CA GLY A 192 -3.52 -1.74 -3.22
C GLY A 192 -4.26 -2.13 -1.94
N ILE A 193 -5.31 -1.39 -1.60
CA ILE A 193 -6.15 -1.68 -0.43
C ILE A 193 -7.39 -2.43 -0.86
N GLY A 194 -7.58 -3.64 -0.35
CA GLY A 194 -8.74 -4.49 -0.62
C GLY A 194 -9.22 -5.20 0.65
N TYR A 195 -10.01 -6.24 0.46
CA TYR A 195 -10.57 -7.04 1.56
C TYR A 195 -9.49 -7.63 2.49
N GLU A 196 -8.33 -7.99 1.95
CA GLU A 196 -7.25 -8.64 2.69
C GLU A 196 -6.54 -7.72 3.72
N ASN A 197 -6.61 -6.41 3.51
CA ASN A 197 -5.83 -5.44 4.27
C ASN A 197 -6.60 -4.19 4.71
N PHE A 198 -7.92 -4.14 4.47
CA PHE A 198 -8.83 -3.17 5.07
C PHE A 198 -9.62 -3.81 6.21
N TYR A 199 -9.65 -3.14 7.37
CA TYR A 199 -10.38 -3.60 8.54
C TYR A 199 -11.18 -2.46 9.14
N TYR A 200 -12.50 -2.57 9.09
CA TYR A 200 -13.39 -1.72 9.88
C TYR A 200 -13.87 -2.50 11.10
N TYR A 201 -13.68 -1.97 12.30
CA TYR A 201 -14.25 -2.58 13.51
C TYR A 201 -14.84 -1.54 14.47
N THR A 202 -15.99 -1.90 15.02
CA THR A 202 -16.62 -1.22 16.14
C THR A 202 -16.26 -2.02 17.39
N ARG A 203 -15.36 -1.51 18.22
CA ARG A 203 -15.20 -2.04 19.58
C ARG A 203 -16.25 -1.44 20.50
#